data_AF-A0A925RW97-F1
#
_entry.id   AF-A0A925RW97-F1
#
_cell.length_a   1.000
_cell.length_b   1.000
_cell.length_c   1.000
_cell.angle_alpha   90.00
_cell.angle_beta   90.00
_cell.angle_gamma   90.00
#
_symmetry.space_group_name_H-M   'P 1'
#
loop_
_entity.id
_entity.type
_entity.pdbx_description
1 polymer ?
#
loop_
_entity_poly.entity_id
_entity_poly.type
_entity_poly.pdbx_seq_one_letter_code
_entity_poly.pdbx_strand_id
1 'polypeptide(L)'
;MSRLKLTEIFLSIQGEADSVGWPTVFVRLTGCPLRCQYCDTAYAFQGGEWHELAAVVARVKEFGVSRVCVTGGEPLAQKACLPLLAALCDEGYRVSIETSGALDIAAIDPRVVRV
;
A
#
# COMPACT_ATOMS: atom_id res chain seq x y z
N MET A 1 -3.35 8.29 -17.61
CA MET A 1 -3.26 8.72 -16.20
C MET A 1 -3.70 7.55 -15.35
N SER A 2 -2.80 7.02 -14.52
CA SER A 2 -3.04 5.83 -13.70
C SER A 2 -3.60 6.25 -12.34
N ARG A 3 -4.73 5.64 -11.95
CA ARG A 3 -5.44 5.91 -10.69
C ARG A 3 -5.63 4.64 -9.86
N LEU A 4 -5.78 4.82 -8.56
CA LEU A 4 -6.01 3.77 -7.56
C LEU A 4 -7.25 4.11 -6.76
N LYS A 5 -7.93 3.10 -6.24
CA LYS A 5 -8.98 3.28 -5.25
C LYS A 5 -8.40 3.12 -3.86
N LEU A 6 -8.53 4.14 -3.03
CA LEU A 6 -7.99 4.20 -1.67
C LEU A 6 -9.09 4.15 -0.63
N THR A 7 -8.83 3.39 0.43
CA THR A 7 -9.64 3.39 1.64
C THR A 7 -9.15 4.51 2.56
N GLU A 8 -7.83 4.62 2.76
CA GLU A 8 -7.23 5.63 3.63
C GLU A 8 -5.72 5.79 3.40
N ILE A 9 -5.18 6.94 3.82
CA ILE A 9 -3.74 7.18 3.99
C ILE A 9 -3.53 7.81 5.37
N PHE A 10 -2.69 7.20 6.20
CA PHE A 10 -2.46 7.67 7.57
C PHE A 10 -1.05 7.34 8.07
N LEU A 11 -0.57 8.09 9.06
CA LEU A 11 0.69 7.83 9.75
C LEU A 11 0.43 7.06 11.04
N SER A 12 1.15 5.97 11.25
CA SER A 12 1.14 5.20 12.49
C SER A 12 2.51 4.56 12.75
N ILE A 13 2.59 3.67 13.73
CA ILE A 13 3.72 2.78 13.98
C ILE A 13 3.44 1.43 13.35
N GLN A 14 4.40 0.85 12.61
CA GLN A 14 4.25 -0.51 12.09
C GLN A 14 4.19 -1.51 13.25
N GLY A 15 3.16 -2.35 13.22
CA GLY A 15 2.87 -3.36 14.25
C GLY A 15 3.39 -4.76 13.91
N GLU A 16 3.81 -5.00 12.67
CA GLU A 16 4.15 -6.34 12.17
C GLU A 16 5.44 -6.39 11.33
N ALA A 17 5.98 -7.60 11.15
CA ALA A 17 7.17 -7.92 10.34
C ALA A 17 8.47 -7.20 10.74
N ASP A 18 9.41 -7.03 9.81
CA ASP A 18 10.78 -6.55 10.09
C ASP A 18 10.84 -5.07 10.49
N SER A 19 9.78 -4.31 10.23
CA SER A 19 9.72 -2.86 10.49
C SER A 19 8.87 -2.50 11.72
N VAL A 20 8.53 -3.47 12.58
CA VAL A 20 7.86 -3.22 13.86
C VAL A 20 8.52 -2.06 14.63
N GLY A 21 7.69 -1.15 15.16
CA GLY A 21 8.13 -0.04 15.98
C GLY A 21 8.56 1.21 15.22
N TRP A 22 8.62 1.18 13.89
CA TRP A 22 9.00 2.34 13.09
C TRP A 22 7.78 3.18 12.63
N PRO A 23 7.85 4.53 12.70
CA PRO A 23 6.87 5.41 12.07
C PRO A 23 6.77 5.14 10.57
N THR A 24 5.56 4.86 10.10
CA THR A 24 5.28 4.40 8.73
C THR A 24 3.97 5.01 8.23
N VAL A 25 3.99 5.56 7.03
CA VAL A 25 2.75 5.94 6.34
C VAL A 25 2.12 4.70 5.75
N PHE A 26 0.87 4.42 6.09
CA PHE A 26 0.09 3.35 5.51
C PHE A 26 -0.74 3.91 4.36
N VAL A 27 -0.63 3.28 3.19
CA VAL A 27 -1.47 3.55 2.02
C VAL A 27 -2.35 2.32 1.83
N ARG A 28 -3.60 2.39 2.31
CA ARG A 28 -4.54 1.27 2.26
C ARG A 28 -5.40 1.37 1.00
N LEU A 29 -5.17 0.49 0.03
CA LEU A 29 -6.01 0.43 -1.17
C LEU A 29 -7.36 -0.23 -0.85
N THR A 30 -8.29 -0.12 -1.79
CA THR A 30 -9.62 -0.72 -1.69
C THR A 30 -9.76 -1.92 -2.63
N GLY A 31 -10.50 -2.93 -2.20
CA GLY A 31 -10.81 -4.12 -2.99
C GLY A 31 -9.87 -5.28 -2.67
N CYS A 32 -10.44 -6.46 -2.54
CA CYS A 32 -9.73 -7.73 -2.40
C CYS A 32 -10.51 -8.79 -3.18
N PRO A 33 -9.86 -9.69 -3.96
CA PRO A 33 -10.56 -10.81 -4.58
C PRO A 33 -10.83 -11.95 -3.58
N LEU A 34 -10.15 -11.96 -2.43
CA LEU A 34 -10.33 -12.96 -1.38
C LEU A 34 -11.47 -12.58 -0.42
N ARG A 35 -12.01 -13.58 0.29
CA ARG A 35 -13.06 -13.42 1.31
C ARG A 35 -12.70 -14.22 2.56
N CYS A 36 -11.51 -13.96 3.09
CA CYS A 36 -11.01 -14.64 4.29
C CYS A 36 -11.97 -14.41 5.47
N GLN A 37 -12.42 -15.49 6.12
CA GLN A 37 -13.36 -15.41 7.24
C GLN A 37 -12.78 -14.71 8.48
N TYR A 38 -11.45 -14.63 8.56
CA TYR A 38 -10.68 -14.04 9.66
C TYR A 38 -10.12 -12.64 9.31
N CYS A 39 -10.64 -11.98 8.28
CA CYS A 39 -10.16 -10.65 7.89
C CYS A 39 -10.64 -9.58 8.89
N ASP A 40 -9.68 -8.93 9.56
CA ASP A 40 -9.91 -7.80 10.46
C ASP A 40 -10.20 -6.48 9.73
N THR A 41 -9.85 -6.41 8.45
CA THR A 41 -9.94 -5.22 7.60
C THR A 41 -10.98 -5.39 6.49
N ALA A 42 -12.08 -6.11 6.77
CA ALA A 42 -13.14 -6.35 5.79
C ALA A 42 -13.79 -5.07 5.25
N TYR A 43 -13.68 -3.95 5.99
CA TYR A 43 -14.13 -2.63 5.53
C TYR A 43 -13.39 -2.14 4.29
N ALA A 44 -12.16 -2.62 4.02
CA ALA A 44 -11.40 -2.26 2.83
C ALA A 44 -11.83 -3.04 1.56
N PHE A 45 -12.84 -3.91 1.63
CA PHE A 45 -13.31 -4.68 0.47
C PHE A 45 -14.10 -3.85 -0.55
N GLN A 46 -14.72 -2.76 -0.12
CA GLN A 46 -15.62 -1.93 -0.94
C GLN A 46 -15.51 -0.45 -0.52
N GLY A 47 -16.22 0.45 -1.21
CA GLY A 47 -16.13 1.89 -0.93
C GLY A 47 -14.85 2.50 -1.50
N GLY A 48 -14.26 3.45 -0.78
CA GLY A 48 -13.03 4.15 -1.16
C GLY A 48 -13.20 5.15 -2.30
N GLU A 49 -12.18 6.00 -2.45
CA GLU A 49 -12.15 7.10 -3.42
C GLU A 49 -11.06 6.89 -4.47
N TRP A 50 -11.27 7.40 -5.68
CA TRP A 50 -10.27 7.33 -6.74
C TRP A 50 -9.24 8.45 -6.59
N HIS A 51 -7.97 8.10 -6.57
CA HIS A 51 -6.85 9.04 -6.51
C HIS A 51 -5.85 8.78 -7.64
N GLU A 52 -5.33 9.86 -8.21
CA GLU A 52 -4.18 9.81 -9.11
C GLU A 52 -2.91 9.48 -8.32
N LEU A 53 -2.00 8.70 -8.91
CA LEU A 53 -0.75 8.29 -8.26
C LEU A 53 0.04 9.49 -7.69
N ALA A 54 0.13 10.58 -8.45
CA ALA A 54 0.85 11.78 -8.03
C ALA A 54 0.25 12.41 -6.76
N ALA A 55 -1.08 12.37 -6.62
CA ALA A 55 -1.76 12.88 -5.42
C ALA A 55 -1.47 12.01 -4.20
N VAL A 56 -1.41 10.68 -4.39
CA VAL A 56 -1.03 9.74 -3.32
C VAL A 56 0.39 10.01 -2.83
N VAL A 57 1.34 10.11 -3.76
CA VAL A 57 2.75 10.40 -3.44
C VAL A 57 2.90 11.76 -2.74
N ALA A 58 2.20 12.80 -3.22
CA ALA A 58 2.22 14.11 -2.57
C ALA A 58 1.68 14.05 -1.13
N ARG A 59 0.56 13.34 -0.91
CA ARG A 59 -0.02 13.17 0.42
C ARG A 59 0.91 12.40 1.36
N VAL A 60 1.62 11.39 0.87
CA VAL A 60 2.62 10.65 1.65
C VAL A 60 3.77 11.56 2.11
N LYS A 61 4.21 12.49 1.25
CA LYS A 61 5.28 13.47 1.57
C LYS A 61 4.93 14.37 2.76
N GLU A 62 3.66 14.73 2.91
CA GLU A 62 3.20 15.61 3.99
C GLU A 62 3.42 15.04 5.40
N PHE A 63 3.57 13.71 5.55
CA PHE A 63 3.78 13.08 6.84
C PHE A 63 5.23 13.14 7.35
N GLY A 64 6.21 13.46 6.50
CA GLY A 64 7.59 13.71 6.92
C GLY A 64 8.36 12.51 7.49
N VAL A 65 7.92 11.27 7.24
CA VAL A 65 8.62 10.04 7.64
C VAL A 65 9.22 9.33 6.42
N SER A 66 10.17 8.42 6.63
CA SER A 66 10.93 7.77 5.54
C SER A 66 10.39 6.40 5.10
N ARG A 67 9.34 5.88 5.74
CA ARG A 67 8.79 4.54 5.49
C ARG A 67 7.34 4.62 5.03
N VAL A 68 7.00 3.75 4.07
CA VAL A 68 5.65 3.62 3.53
C VAL A 68 5.31 2.15 3.42
N CYS A 69 4.15 1.76 3.95
CA CYS A 69 3.58 0.43 3.74
C CYS A 69 2.35 0.57 2.83
N VAL A 70 2.38 -0.08 1.66
CA VAL A 70 1.21 -0.20 0.78
C VAL A 70 0.50 -1.52 1.10
N THR A 71 -0.76 -1.44 1.48
CA THR A 71 -1.54 -2.58 1.99
C THR A 71 -3.00 -2.47 1.50
N GLY A 72 -3.85 -3.43 1.85
CA GLY A 72 -5.31 -3.33 1.79
C GLY A 72 -5.94 -3.23 0.39
N GLY A 73 -7.17 -3.70 0.18
CA GLY A 73 -7.52 -5.07 0.56
C GLY A 73 -6.39 -5.97 0.05
N GLU A 74 -6.48 -6.47 -1.17
CA GLU A 74 -5.30 -7.04 -1.83
C GLU A 74 -4.68 -5.95 -2.73
N PRO A 75 -3.51 -5.38 -2.38
CA PRO A 75 -2.97 -4.25 -3.13
C PRO A 75 -2.69 -4.60 -4.60
N LEU A 76 -2.23 -5.82 -4.89
CA LEU A 76 -1.93 -6.26 -6.25
C LEU A 76 -3.17 -6.50 -7.11
N ALA A 77 -4.37 -6.47 -6.52
CA ALA A 77 -5.62 -6.53 -7.27
C ALA A 77 -5.85 -5.26 -8.12
N GLN A 78 -5.18 -4.16 -7.78
CA GLN A 78 -5.16 -2.96 -8.59
C GLN A 78 -3.84 -2.86 -9.36
N LYS A 79 -3.88 -2.99 -10.70
CA LYS A 79 -2.67 -2.92 -11.55
C LYS A 79 -1.82 -1.66 -11.34
N ALA A 80 -2.44 -0.55 -10.95
CA ALA A 80 -1.75 0.70 -10.67
C ALA A 80 -0.94 0.68 -9.36
N CYS A 81 -1.05 -0.36 -8.53
CA CYS A 81 -0.22 -0.56 -7.35
C CYS A 81 1.27 -0.65 -7.73
N LEU A 82 1.61 -1.39 -8.79
CA LEU A 82 3.00 -1.54 -9.25
C LEU A 82 3.68 -0.20 -9.56
N PRO A 83 3.11 0.71 -10.38
CA PRO A 83 3.70 2.02 -10.59
C PRO A 83 3.68 2.92 -9.34
N LEU A 84 2.74 2.74 -8.40
CA LEU A 84 2.78 3.46 -7.12
C LEU A 84 4.02 3.05 -6.30
N LEU A 85 4.28 1.74 -6.19
CA LEU A 85 5.43 1.21 -5.45
C LEU A 85 6.75 1.73 -6.02
N ALA A 86 6.89 1.71 -7.35
CA ALA A 86 8.06 2.24 -8.05
C ALA A 86 8.23 3.74 -7.78
N ALA A 87 7.15 4.53 -7.92
CA ALA A 87 7.19 5.97 -7.67
C ALA A 87 7.59 6.32 -6.24
N LEU A 88 7.10 5.59 -5.24
CA LEU A 88 7.51 5.78 -3.85
C LEU A 88 8.99 5.42 -3.63
N CYS A 89 9.49 4.37 -4.28
CA CYS A 89 10.92 4.04 -4.21
C CYS A 89 11.78 5.11 -4.89
N ASP A 90 11.33 5.68 -6.00
CA ASP A 90 12.03 6.74 -6.74
C ASP A 90 12.11 8.06 -5.94
N GLU A 91 11.13 8.29 -5.05
CA GLU A 91 11.14 9.39 -4.07
C GLU A 91 12.03 9.11 -2.84
N GLY A 92 12.70 7.95 -2.79
CA GLY A 92 13.64 7.60 -1.73
C GLY A 92 13.02 6.99 -0.48
N TYR A 93 11.74 6.60 -0.51
CA TYR A 93 11.10 5.91 0.61
C TYR A 93 11.61 4.47 0.77
N ARG A 94 11.62 4.00 2.02
CA ARG A 94 11.69 2.57 2.33
C ARG A 94 10.28 2.00 2.23
N VAL A 95 10.01 1.30 1.14
CA VAL A 95 8.67 0.80 0.81
C VAL A 95 8.53 -0.66 1.21
N SER A 96 7.44 -0.99 1.89
CA SER A 96 6.95 -2.35 2.07
C SER A 96 5.57 -2.53 1.42
N ILE A 97 5.27 -3.76 1.03
CA ILE A 97 3.94 -4.19 0.61
C ILE A 97 3.49 -5.36 1.47
N GLU A 98 2.26 -5.28 1.99
CA GLU A 98 1.59 -6.40 2.65
C GLU A 98 0.60 -7.02 1.67
N THR A 99 0.87 -8.25 1.23
CA THR A 99 0.04 -8.95 0.22
C THR A 99 -0.28 -10.37 0.67
N SER A 100 -1.41 -10.91 0.24
CA SER A 100 -1.77 -12.30 0.52
C SER A 100 -0.92 -13.33 -0.25
N GLY A 101 -0.19 -12.88 -1.27
CA GLY A 101 0.53 -13.76 -2.20
C GLY A 101 -0.37 -14.50 -3.20
N ALA A 102 -1.68 -14.21 -3.23
CA ALA A 102 -2.62 -14.83 -4.17
C ALA A 102 -2.47 -14.33 -5.63
N LEU A 103 -1.77 -13.21 -5.83
CA LEU A 103 -1.48 -12.62 -7.13
C LEU A 103 0.02 -12.58 -7.39
N ASP A 104 0.41 -12.53 -8.67
CA ASP A 104 1.82 -12.56 -9.07
C ASP A 104 2.61 -11.37 -8.51
N ILE A 105 3.70 -11.70 -7.80
CA ILE A 105 4.60 -10.75 -7.15
C ILE A 105 5.87 -10.48 -7.97
N ALA A 106 6.05 -11.14 -9.12
CA ALA A 106 7.29 -11.04 -9.92
C ALA A 106 7.54 -9.62 -10.44
N ALA A 107 6.48 -8.87 -10.73
CA ALA A 107 6.55 -7.51 -11.25
C ALA A 107 6.73 -6.43 -10.16
N ILE A 108 6.81 -6.80 -8.88
CA ILE A 108 7.07 -5.87 -7.78
C ILE A 108 8.52 -5.38 -7.87
N ASP A 109 8.70 -4.07 -7.80
CA ASP A 109 10.01 -3.42 -7.77
C ASP A 109 10.93 -4.11 -6.74
N PRO A 110 12.16 -4.50 -7.11
CA PRO A 110 13.05 -5.26 -6.24
C PRO A 110 13.49 -4.49 -4.98
N ARG A 111 13.31 -3.17 -4.92
CA ARG A 111 13.57 -2.34 -3.74
C ARG A 111 12.50 -2.48 -2.66
N VAL A 112 11.33 -3.02 -3.01
CA VAL A 112 10.18 -3.16 -2.09
C VAL A 112 10.32 -4.41 -1.25
N VAL A 113 10.20 -4.25 0.07
CA VAL A 113 10.11 -5.38 1.01
C VAL A 113 8.72 -6.00 0.89
N ARG A 114 8.67 -7.31 0.69
CA ARG A 114 7.42 -8.07 0.57
C ARG A 114 7.13 -8.73 1.90
N VAL A 115 5.99 -8.42 2.48
CA VAL A 115 5.49 -8.96 3.74
C VAL A 115 4.28 -9.84 3.44
#